data_AF-Q5SX86-F1
#
_entry.id   AF-Q5SX86-F1
#
_cell.length_a   1.000
_cell.length_b   1.000
_cell.length_c   1.000
_cell.angle_alpha   90.00
_cell.angle_beta   90.00
_cell.angle_gamma   90.00
#
_symmetry.space_group_name_H-M   'P 1'
#
loop_
_entity.id
_entity.type
_entity.pdbx_description
1 polymer ?
#
loop_
_entity_poly.entity_id
_entity_poly.type
_entity_poly.pdbx_seq_one_letter_code
_entity_poly.pdbx_strand_id
1 'polypeptide(L)'
;MNEEYDVIVLGTGLTLYKRFKIPGSPPESMGRGRDWNVDLIPKFLMANGQLVKMLLYTEVTRYLDFKVTEGSFVYKGGKIYKVPSTEAEALASSLMGLFEKRRFRKFLVYVANFDEKDPRTFEGIDPKKTTMRDVYKKFDLGQDVIDFTGHALAL
;
A
#
# COMPACT_ATOMS: atom_id res chain seq x y z
N MET A 1 16.58 -27.68 -15.85
CA MET A 1 16.51 -28.07 -14.42
C MET A 1 17.49 -27.18 -13.69
N ASN A 2 16.94 -26.30 -12.84
CA ASN A 2 17.63 -25.40 -11.91
C ASN A 2 18.54 -24.32 -12.52
N GLU A 3 17.94 -23.21 -12.93
CA GLU A 3 18.59 -21.90 -12.78
C GLU A 3 17.73 -21.10 -11.79
N GLU A 4 18.27 -20.99 -10.57
CA GLU A 4 17.72 -20.22 -9.46
C GLU A 4 18.13 -18.76 -9.73
N TYR A 5 17.18 -17.92 -10.17
CA TYR A 5 17.46 -16.50 -10.39
C TYR A 5 17.52 -15.79 -9.04
N ASP A 6 18.62 -15.06 -8.84
CA ASP A 6 18.86 -14.19 -7.69
C ASP A 6 17.72 -13.17 -7.52
N VAL A 7 16.80 -13.46 -6.61
CA VAL A 7 16.21 -12.41 -5.78
C VAL A 7 17.36 -11.84 -4.96
N ILE A 8 17.39 -10.54 -4.69
CA ILE A 8 18.41 -9.92 -3.83
C ILE A 8 18.27 -10.51 -2.41
N VAL A 9 18.90 -11.67 -2.16
CA VAL A 9 18.95 -12.35 -0.87
C VAL A 9 20.09 -11.74 -0.07
N LEU A 10 19.79 -10.81 0.84
CA LEU A 10 20.81 -10.20 1.70
C LEU A 10 21.05 -10.94 3.03
N GLY A 11 20.62 -12.21 3.13
CA GLY A 11 21.09 -13.12 4.16
C GLY A 11 20.22 -14.36 4.36
N THR A 12 20.88 -15.51 4.53
CA THR A 12 20.26 -16.74 5.08
C THR A 12 20.16 -16.64 6.61
N GLY A 13 19.27 -17.41 7.25
CA GLY A 13 18.97 -17.28 8.69
C GLY A 13 20.18 -17.30 9.64
N LEU A 14 21.23 -18.07 9.34
CA LEU A 14 22.46 -18.14 10.14
C LEU A 14 23.31 -16.86 10.04
N THR A 15 23.26 -16.18 8.90
CA THR A 15 23.98 -14.91 8.70
C THR A 15 23.33 -13.74 9.45
N LEU A 16 22.02 -13.77 9.71
CA LEU A 16 21.31 -12.70 10.43
C LEU A 16 21.69 -12.63 11.91
N TYR A 17 21.74 -13.77 12.62
CA TYR A 17 22.10 -13.80 14.04
C TYR A 17 23.51 -13.25 14.28
N LYS A 18 24.46 -13.64 13.42
CA LYS A 18 25.83 -13.10 13.44
C LYS A 18 25.85 -11.61 13.12
N ARG A 19 25.14 -11.18 12.06
CA ARG A 19 25.10 -9.78 11.63
C ARG A 19 24.55 -8.85 12.70
N PHE A 20 23.49 -9.27 13.38
CA PHE A 20 22.83 -8.48 14.43
C PHE A 20 23.33 -8.79 15.85
N LYS A 21 24.36 -9.63 15.99
CA LYS A 21 24.96 -10.02 17.28
C LYS A 21 23.91 -10.56 18.28
N ILE A 22 22.92 -11.29 17.78
CA ILE A 22 21.88 -11.90 18.61
C ILE A 22 22.54 -13.05 19.39
N PRO A 23 22.41 -13.09 20.73
CA PRO A 23 23.00 -14.16 21.53
C PRO A 23 22.32 -15.50 21.23
N GLY A 24 23.12 -16.57 21.20
CA GLY A 24 22.65 -17.92 20.92
C GLY A 24 22.57 -18.28 19.43
N SER A 25 22.01 -19.44 19.14
CA SER A 25 21.72 -19.91 17.78
C SER A 25 20.21 -19.79 17.48
N PRO A 26 19.80 -19.69 16.21
CA PRO A 26 18.40 -19.79 15.84
C PRO A 26 17.76 -21.06 16.45
N PRO A 27 16.56 -20.97 17.06
CA PRO A 27 15.83 -22.14 17.55
C PRO A 27 15.57 -23.16 16.43
N GLU A 28 15.56 -24.47 16.75
CA GLU A 28 15.28 -25.52 15.75
C GLU A 28 13.92 -25.35 15.07
N SER A 29 12.94 -24.75 15.77
CA SER A 29 11.61 -24.44 15.21
C SER A 29 11.64 -23.46 14.03
N MET A 30 12.75 -22.73 13.82
CA MET A 30 12.93 -21.87 12.64
C MET A 30 13.33 -22.67 11.39
N GLY A 31 13.62 -23.96 11.49
CA GLY A 31 13.95 -24.80 10.35
C GLY A 31 15.30 -24.45 9.70
N ARG A 32 15.41 -24.65 8.38
CA ARG A 32 16.68 -24.50 7.66
C ARG A 32 16.90 -23.04 7.27
N GLY A 33 18.07 -22.49 7.59
CA GLY A 33 18.38 -21.09 7.29
C GLY A 33 18.33 -20.69 5.81
N ARG A 34 18.45 -21.65 4.86
CA ARG A 34 18.35 -21.40 3.41
C ARG A 34 16.91 -21.16 2.92
N ASP A 35 15.91 -21.55 3.72
CA ASP A 35 14.50 -21.34 3.39
C ASP A 35 14.04 -19.91 3.77
N TRP A 36 14.95 -19.12 4.36
CA TRP A 36 14.70 -17.76 4.80
C TRP A 36 15.40 -16.75 3.91
N ASN A 37 14.60 -15.87 3.31
CA ASN A 37 15.05 -14.66 2.62
C ASN A 37 14.47 -13.46 3.37
N VAL A 38 15.33 -12.72 4.08
CA VAL A 38 14.91 -11.59 4.92
C VAL A 38 15.49 -10.30 4.38
N ASP A 39 14.61 -9.47 3.83
CA ASP A 39 14.98 -8.14 3.36
C ASP A 39 15.35 -7.24 4.55
N LEU A 40 16.50 -6.57 4.44
CA LEU A 40 16.90 -5.55 5.42
C LEU A 40 16.08 -4.27 5.31
N ILE A 41 15.54 -4.01 4.11
CA ILE A 41 14.70 -2.86 3.81
C ILE A 41 13.51 -3.36 2.98
N PRO A 42 12.52 -4.00 3.62
CA PRO A 42 11.35 -4.51 2.90
C PRO A 42 10.56 -3.34 2.29
N LYS A 43 10.21 -3.46 1.02
CA LYS A 43 9.41 -2.46 0.29
C LYS A 43 8.40 -3.17 -0.60
N PHE A 44 7.20 -2.61 -0.70
CA PHE A 44 6.22 -3.05 -1.68
C PHE A 44 6.37 -2.31 -2.99
N LEU A 45 5.98 -2.97 -4.07
CA LEU A 45 5.86 -2.39 -5.40
C LEU A 45 4.39 -2.03 -5.64
N MET A 46 4.12 -0.77 -5.95
CA MET A 46 2.81 -0.37 -6.43
C MET A 46 2.60 -0.97 -7.83
N ALA A 47 1.57 -1.79 -8.00
CA ALA A 47 1.36 -2.57 -9.23
C ALA A 47 1.37 -1.71 -10.52
N ASN A 48 0.74 -0.53 -10.47
CA ASN A 48 0.72 0.42 -11.59
C ASN A 48 1.75 1.56 -11.47
N GLY A 49 2.73 1.40 -10.57
CA GLY A 49 3.77 2.39 -10.28
C GLY A 49 4.85 2.47 -11.36
N GLN A 50 5.62 3.56 -11.34
CA GLN A 50 6.68 3.81 -12.32
C GLN A 50 7.78 2.74 -12.29
N LEU A 51 8.15 2.23 -11.10
CA LEU A 51 9.17 1.19 -10.98
C LEU A 51 8.77 -0.11 -11.68
N VAL A 52 7.53 -0.58 -11.49
CA VAL A 52 7.03 -1.77 -12.20
C VAL A 52 7.02 -1.55 -13.72
N LYS A 53 6.61 -0.37 -14.18
CA LYS A 53 6.66 0.01 -15.60
C LYS A 53 8.08 -0.04 -16.16
N MET A 54 9.08 0.42 -15.40
CA MET A 54 10.49 0.33 -15.81
C MET A 54 10.96 -1.13 -15.90
N LEU A 55 10.61 -1.99 -14.94
CA LEU A 55 10.97 -3.41 -14.95
C LEU A 55 10.37 -4.16 -16.15
N LEU A 56 9.14 -3.78 -16.55
CA LEU A 56 8.51 -4.30 -17.77
C LEU A 56 9.25 -3.83 -19.02
N TYR A 57 9.57 -2.53 -19.09
CA TYR A 57 10.28 -1.94 -20.24
C TYR A 57 11.67 -2.56 -20.47
N THR A 58 12.40 -2.87 -19.39
CA THR A 58 13.72 -3.51 -19.48
C THR A 58 13.66 -5.03 -19.57
N GLU A 59 12.47 -5.62 -19.57
CA GLU A 59 12.23 -7.07 -19.58
C GLU A 59 12.85 -7.86 -18.41
N VAL A 60 13.26 -7.19 -17.33
CA VAL A 60 13.80 -7.84 -16.11
C VAL A 60 12.75 -8.72 -15.44
N THR A 61 11.46 -8.43 -15.66
CA THR A 61 10.35 -9.24 -15.16
C THR A 61 10.37 -10.71 -15.61
N ARG A 62 11.13 -11.08 -16.64
CA ARG A 62 11.35 -12.49 -17.03
C ARG A 62 12.06 -13.32 -15.95
N TYR A 63 12.71 -12.68 -14.99
CA TYR A 63 13.49 -13.30 -13.92
C TYR A 63 12.88 -13.07 -12.53
N LEU A 64 11.70 -12.46 -12.45
CA LEU A 64 11.06 -12.09 -11.19
C LEU A 64 9.63 -12.63 -11.15
N ASP A 65 9.30 -13.33 -10.08
CA ASP A 65 7.94 -13.73 -9.78
C ASP A 65 7.32 -12.78 -8.74
N PHE A 66 6.18 -12.18 -9.10
CA PHE A 66 5.44 -11.30 -8.20
C PHE A 66 4.29 -12.05 -7.52
N LYS A 67 4.17 -11.85 -6.21
CA LYS A 67 3.01 -12.26 -5.43
C LYS A 67 2.24 -11.03 -4.97
N VAL A 68 0.94 -11.02 -5.24
CA VAL A 68 0.05 -9.93 -4.77
C VAL A 68 -0.10 -10.01 -3.26
N THR A 69 -0.05 -8.86 -2.59
CA THR A 69 -0.34 -8.76 -1.15
C THR A 69 -1.83 -8.97 -0.90
N GLU A 70 -2.17 -9.70 0.17
CA GLU A 70 -3.56 -10.06 0.45
C GLU A 70 -4.42 -8.87 0.90
N GLY A 71 -3.82 -7.86 1.53
CA GLY A 71 -4.54 -6.68 1.97
C GLY A 71 -3.64 -5.56 2.46
N SER A 72 -4.24 -4.37 2.55
CA SER A 72 -3.68 -3.18 3.18
C SER A 72 -4.55 -2.80 4.38
N PHE A 73 -3.90 -2.45 5.49
CA PHE A 73 -4.56 -2.21 6.77
C PHE A 73 -4.07 -0.91 7.41
N VAL A 74 -4.96 -0.24 8.14
CA VAL A 74 -4.65 0.96 8.92
C VAL A 74 -4.98 0.73 10.39
N TYR A 75 -4.15 1.29 11.26
CA TYR A 75 -4.37 1.28 12.71
C TYR A 75 -5.22 2.47 13.12
N LYS A 76 -6.29 2.21 13.87
CA LYS A 76 -7.16 3.25 14.44
C LYS A 76 -7.68 2.80 15.80
N GLY A 77 -7.43 3.60 16.85
CA GLY A 77 -8.02 3.39 18.17
C GLY A 77 -7.81 1.98 18.75
N GLY A 78 -6.58 1.44 18.68
CA GLY A 78 -6.27 0.13 19.24
C GLY A 78 -6.56 -1.07 18.33
N LYS A 79 -7.12 -0.86 17.14
CA LYS A 79 -7.51 -1.94 16.23
C LYS A 79 -6.98 -1.71 14.82
N ILE A 80 -6.76 -2.80 14.09
CA ILE A 80 -6.43 -2.77 12.67
C ILE A 80 -7.70 -2.95 11.84
N TYR A 81 -7.77 -2.26 10.71
CA TYR A 81 -8.89 -2.34 9.79
C TYR A 81 -8.40 -2.38 8.36
N LYS A 82 -9.12 -3.10 7.50
CA LYS A 82 -8.85 -3.10 6.06
C LYS A 82 -9.08 -1.70 5.50
N VAL A 83 -8.12 -1.17 4.74
CA VAL A 83 -8.23 0.12 4.05
C VAL A 83 -9.19 -0.04 2.88
N PRO A 84 -10.31 0.70 2.82
CA PRO A 84 -11.24 0.63 1.71
C PRO A 84 -10.67 1.39 0.50
N SER A 85 -10.58 0.70 -0.64
CA SER A 85 -10.07 1.28 -1.90
C SER A 85 -11.13 1.33 -3.01
N THR A 86 -12.30 0.76 -2.77
CA THR A 86 -13.44 0.77 -3.71
C THR A 86 -14.71 1.27 -3.04
N GLU A 87 -15.71 1.65 -3.83
CA GLU A 87 -17.03 2.06 -3.32
C GLU A 87 -17.70 0.97 -2.46
N ALA A 88 -17.61 -0.29 -2.90
CA ALA A 88 -18.20 -1.43 -2.19
C ALA A 88 -17.51 -1.65 -0.83
N GLU A 89 -16.18 -1.59 -0.81
CA GLU A 89 -15.41 -1.69 0.44
C GLU A 89 -15.68 -0.51 1.37
N ALA A 90 -15.81 0.71 0.84
CA ALA A 90 -16.10 1.90 1.63
C ALA A 90 -17.44 1.77 2.37
N LEU A 91 -18.48 1.23 1.74
CA LEU A 91 -19.79 1.00 2.36
C LEU A 91 -19.74 -0.12 3.42
N ALA A 92 -18.96 -1.16 3.19
CA ALA A 92 -18.79 -2.28 4.13
C ALA A 92 -17.87 -1.94 5.32
N SER A 93 -16.93 -1.00 5.17
CA SER A 93 -15.84 -0.75 6.13
C SER A 93 -16.33 -0.33 7.51
N SER A 94 -15.81 -0.93 8.58
CA SER A 94 -16.10 -0.50 9.96
C SER A 94 -15.24 0.68 10.44
N LEU A 95 -14.40 1.27 9.58
CA LEU A 95 -13.54 2.42 9.93
C LEU A 95 -14.31 3.73 10.17
N MET A 96 -15.50 3.83 9.58
CA MET A 96 -16.28 5.05 9.48
C MET A 96 -17.71 4.82 9.95
N GLY A 97 -18.32 5.87 10.50
CA GLY A 97 -19.76 5.90 10.78
C GLY A 97 -20.59 5.87 9.50
N LEU A 98 -21.87 5.47 9.61
CA LEU A 98 -22.75 5.24 8.45
C LEU A 98 -22.84 6.45 7.48
N PHE A 99 -22.96 7.67 8.02
CA PHE A 99 -23.01 8.88 7.20
C PHE A 99 -21.68 9.21 6.53
N GLU A 100 -20.59 9.01 7.27
CA GLU A 100 -19.24 9.29 6.79
C GLU A 100 -18.83 8.35 5.66
N LYS A 101 -19.24 7.07 5.71
CA LYS A 101 -19.05 6.13 4.57
C LYS A 101 -19.69 6.64 3.28
N ARG A 102 -20.88 7.25 3.36
CA ARG A 102 -21.56 7.79 2.17
C ARG A 102 -20.80 8.98 1.59
N ARG A 103 -20.25 9.83 2.44
CA ARG A 103 -19.40 10.97 2.03
C ARG A 103 -18.08 10.50 1.45
N PHE A 104 -17.42 9.54 2.10
CA PHE A 104 -16.18 8.96 1.61
C PHE A 104 -16.36 8.23 0.27
N ARG A 105 -17.47 7.50 0.08
CA ARG A 105 -17.83 6.94 -1.22
C ARG A 105 -17.92 8.02 -2.30
N LYS A 106 -18.61 9.14 -2.03
CA LYS A 106 -18.69 10.26 -2.99
C LYS A 106 -17.32 10.83 -3.32
N PHE A 107 -16.43 10.94 -2.33
CA PHE A 107 -15.05 11.34 -2.55
C PHE A 107 -14.29 10.36 -3.46
N LEU A 108 -14.40 9.04 -3.23
CA LEU A 108 -13.78 8.04 -4.10
C LEU A 108 -14.31 8.09 -5.54
N VAL A 109 -15.63 8.29 -5.70
CA VAL A 109 -16.25 8.47 -7.03
C VAL A 109 -15.71 9.72 -7.72
N TYR A 110 -15.53 10.83 -6.99
CA TYR A 110 -14.91 12.03 -7.52
C TYR A 110 -13.47 11.77 -7.99
N VAL A 111 -12.64 11.15 -7.15
CA VAL A 111 -11.24 10.84 -7.49
C VAL A 111 -11.16 9.90 -8.70
N ALA A 112 -12.02 8.89 -8.78
CA ALA A 112 -12.03 7.94 -9.88
C ALA A 112 -12.47 8.55 -11.22
N ASN A 113 -13.35 9.56 -11.19
CA ASN A 113 -13.86 10.24 -12.38
C ASN A 113 -13.08 11.50 -12.77
N PHE A 114 -12.09 11.91 -11.96
CA PHE A 114 -11.30 13.11 -12.22
C PHE A 114 -10.45 12.92 -13.48
N ASP A 115 -10.60 13.82 -14.46
CA ASP A 115 -9.79 13.87 -15.68
C ASP A 115 -9.26 15.29 -15.87
N GLU A 116 -7.93 15.44 -15.81
CA GLU A 116 -7.22 16.72 -16.02
C GLU A 116 -7.56 17.41 -17.34
N LYS A 117 -8.02 16.66 -18.34
CA LYS A 117 -8.39 17.18 -19.67
C LYS A 117 -9.84 17.63 -19.74
N ASP A 118 -10.68 17.29 -18.76
CA ASP A 118 -12.09 17.66 -18.71
C ASP A 118 -12.43 18.46 -17.44
N PRO A 119 -12.46 19.81 -17.52
CA PRO A 119 -12.78 20.67 -16.39
C PRO A 119 -14.14 20.43 -15.73
N ARG A 120 -15.07 19.74 -16.40
CA ARG A 120 -16.38 19.39 -15.81
C ARG A 120 -16.23 18.38 -14.69
N THR A 121 -15.22 17.50 -14.77
CA THR A 121 -14.93 16.49 -13.74
C THR A 121 -14.33 17.10 -12.48
N PHE A 122 -13.87 18.35 -12.54
CA PHE A 122 -13.26 19.03 -11.39
C PHE A 122 -14.29 19.38 -10.31
N GLU A 123 -15.57 19.45 -10.70
CA GLU A 123 -16.67 19.82 -9.80
C GLU A 123 -16.40 21.12 -9.01
N GLY A 124 -15.83 22.12 -9.66
CA GLY A 124 -15.51 23.41 -9.04
C GLY A 124 -14.23 23.44 -8.19
N ILE A 125 -13.42 22.38 -8.20
CA ILE A 125 -12.09 22.37 -7.58
C ILE A 125 -11.04 22.82 -8.61
N ASP A 126 -10.21 23.81 -8.31
CA ASP A 126 -9.03 24.11 -9.14
C ASP A 126 -7.88 23.17 -8.72
N PRO A 127 -7.46 22.20 -9.56
CA PRO A 127 -6.44 21.22 -9.18
C PRO A 127 -5.04 21.82 -8.98
N LYS A 128 -4.81 23.05 -9.44
CA LYS A 128 -3.52 23.74 -9.29
C LYS A 128 -3.44 24.67 -8.09
N LYS A 129 -4.58 25.01 -7.49
CA LYS A 129 -4.66 26.00 -6.40
C LYS A 129 -5.34 25.50 -5.14
N THR A 130 -6.29 24.59 -5.27
CA THR A 130 -7.09 24.11 -4.14
C THR A 130 -6.26 23.12 -3.33
N THR A 131 -6.15 23.35 -2.03
CA THR A 131 -5.43 22.42 -1.16
C THR A 131 -6.25 21.15 -0.93
N MET A 132 -5.59 20.00 -0.70
CA MET A 132 -6.34 18.78 -0.35
C MET A 132 -7.15 18.91 0.94
N ARG A 133 -6.75 19.81 1.85
CA ARG A 133 -7.56 20.16 3.03
C ARG A 133 -8.92 20.73 2.62
N ASP A 134 -8.96 21.60 1.63
CA ASP A 134 -10.22 22.19 1.16
C ASP A 134 -11.04 21.22 0.30
N VAL A 135 -10.38 20.32 -0.43
CA VAL A 135 -11.06 19.19 -1.08
C VAL A 135 -11.74 18.31 -0.03
N TYR A 136 -11.06 17.94 1.05
CA TYR A 136 -11.67 17.15 2.14
C TYR A 136 -12.85 17.88 2.81
N LYS A 137 -12.75 19.20 3.02
CA LYS A 137 -13.87 20.00 3.52
C LYS A 137 -15.07 19.99 2.57
N LYS A 138 -14.86 20.05 1.24
CA LYS A 138 -15.95 19.97 0.25
C LYS A 138 -16.78 18.70 0.41
N PHE A 139 -16.13 17.58 0.74
CA PHE A 139 -16.79 16.30 0.98
C PHE A 139 -17.18 16.06 2.45
N ASP A 140 -16.97 17.03 3.35
CA ASP A 140 -17.25 16.92 4.79
C ASP A 140 -16.64 15.65 5.41
N LEU A 141 -15.36 15.39 5.10
CA LEU A 141 -14.63 14.25 5.68
C LEU A 141 -14.02 14.62 7.02
N GLY A 142 -14.23 13.79 8.04
CA GLY A 142 -13.66 13.98 9.37
C GLY A 142 -12.16 13.68 9.42
N GLN A 143 -11.50 14.12 10.49
CA GLN A 143 -10.05 13.97 10.66
C GLN A 143 -9.59 12.52 10.53
N ASP A 144 -10.30 11.57 11.14
CA ASP A 144 -9.97 10.14 11.05
C ASP A 144 -9.95 9.62 9.60
N VAL A 145 -10.86 10.12 8.76
CA VAL A 145 -10.93 9.74 7.33
C VAL A 145 -9.79 10.35 6.56
N ILE A 146 -9.51 11.63 6.82
CA ILE A 146 -8.38 12.35 6.24
C ILE A 146 -7.08 11.61 6.55
N ASP A 147 -6.90 11.17 7.81
CA ASP A 147 -5.69 10.48 8.25
C ASP A 147 -5.45 9.18 7.49
N PHE A 148 -6.44 8.27 7.43
CA PHE A 148 -6.22 7.02 6.70
C PHE A 148 -6.16 7.24 5.18
N THR A 149 -6.87 8.24 4.64
CA THR A 149 -6.84 8.54 3.20
C THR A 149 -5.46 9.07 2.80
N GLY A 150 -4.89 9.98 3.58
CA GLY A 150 -3.54 10.47 3.37
C GLY A 150 -2.51 9.35 3.55
N HIS A 151 -2.48 8.73 4.73
CA HIS A 151 -1.39 7.83 5.10
C HIS A 151 -1.46 6.43 4.49
N ALA A 152 -2.64 5.94 4.14
CA ALA A 152 -2.82 4.55 3.71
C ALA A 152 -3.34 4.38 2.27
N LEU A 153 -3.87 5.44 1.65
CA LEU A 153 -4.24 5.44 0.22
C LEU A 153 -3.27 6.27 -0.62
N ALA A 154 -2.98 7.52 -0.21
CA ALA A 154 -2.07 8.39 -0.94
C ALA A 154 -0.57 8.08 -0.70
N LEU A 155 -0.27 7.44 0.45
CA LEU A 155 1.08 7.09 0.94
C LEU A 155 1.97 8.32 1.15
#